data_AF-A0A1M6I256-F1
#
_entry.id   AF-A0A1M6I256-F1
#
_cell.length_a   1.000
_cell.length_b   1.000
_cell.length_c   1.000
_cell.angle_alpha   90.00
_cell.angle_beta   90.00
_cell.angle_gamma   90.00
#
_symmetry.space_group_name_H-M   'P 1'
#
loop_
_entity.id
_entity.type
_entity.pdbx_description
1 polymer ?
#
loop_
_entity_poly.entity_id
_entity_poly.type
_entity_poly.pdbx_seq_one_letter_code
_entity_poly.pdbx_strand_id
1 'polypeptide(L)'
;MTKLVCFLKKILRYVEIVIVGLLCILLTVNIFKGVNKSLLVVLVYSLFYAASLVTIYFLREKFFDGNVVKRFIFILSVSVFIRFLAVYFLGLTPQGDYAIYLSVARKIKNGNLDNKLYFGIFPHALNYPIFISLFYRLLGERTWLPRIINLIFGTFEAAFGTYIMEKCTNPRIGMIGGLAIALNPSIITFTLLSGGEPIYASIIITAVFFLTVGFNSKKQHFWIVAAGITCAVANFFRPTGIILIIASILVIFLYSKVKITIKIKQPLLLVFSFAVIVWATGFVTSSVSGYTKPSYSFGWNLFIGANEQTQGRWNEKDAELFDEVKNNLGDPSEIQKHFFKLGVERYKNMGMRVIPHFRKKLGVWFDESYVSRVITEW
;
A
#
# COMPACT_ATOMS: atom_id res chain seq x y z
N MET A 1 -36.09 -16.63 -8.23
CA MET A 1 -35.01 -15.65 -7.93
C MET A 1 -33.82 -16.23 -7.15
N THR A 2 -34.03 -17.08 -6.14
CA THR A 2 -32.96 -17.61 -5.25
C THR A 2 -31.94 -18.53 -5.91
N LYS A 3 -32.34 -19.41 -6.85
CA LYS A 3 -31.41 -20.32 -7.56
C LYS A 3 -30.43 -19.57 -8.47
N LEU A 4 -30.90 -18.58 -9.23
CA LEU A 4 -30.07 -17.76 -10.12
C LEU A 4 -29.03 -16.95 -9.33
N VAL A 5 -29.43 -16.32 -8.22
CA VAL A 5 -28.52 -15.58 -7.34
C VAL A 5 -27.47 -16.52 -6.73
N CYS A 6 -27.85 -17.73 -6.32
CA CYS A 6 -26.89 -18.71 -5.79
C CYS A 6 -25.90 -19.18 -6.86
N PHE A 7 -26.39 -19.43 -8.08
CA PHE A 7 -25.55 -19.80 -9.23
C PHE A 7 -24.56 -18.70 -9.60
N LEU A 8 -25.00 -17.45 -9.69
CA LEU A 8 -24.14 -16.29 -9.97
C LEU A 8 -23.06 -16.10 -8.90
N LYS A 9 -23.39 -16.27 -7.61
CA LYS A 9 -22.38 -16.22 -6.53
C LYS A 9 -21.35 -17.34 -6.66
N LYS A 10 -21.76 -18.53 -7.10
CA LYS A 10 -20.85 -19.65 -7.32
C LYS A 10 -19.89 -19.37 -8.48
N ILE A 11 -20.39 -18.83 -9.59
CA ILE A 11 -19.56 -18.39 -10.72
C ILE A 11 -18.56 -17.32 -10.27
N LEU A 12 -19.04 -16.29 -9.58
CA LEU A 12 -18.18 -15.21 -9.11
C LEU A 12 -17.04 -15.74 -8.23
N ARG A 13 -17.33 -16.67 -7.33
CA ARG A 13 -16.32 -17.31 -6.48
C ARG A 13 -15.27 -18.09 -7.29
N TYR A 14 -15.65 -18.80 -8.34
CA TYR A 14 -14.67 -19.47 -9.21
C TYR A 14 -13.83 -18.48 -9.98
N VAL A 15 -14.43 -17.41 -10.49
CA VAL A 15 -13.69 -16.33 -11.17
C VAL A 15 -12.67 -15.69 -10.22
N GLU A 16 -13.06 -15.39 -8.98
CA GLU A 16 -12.14 -14.89 -7.95
C GLU A 16 -10.98 -15.86 -7.70
N ILE A 17 -11.26 -17.16 -7.54
CA ILE A 17 -10.22 -18.19 -7.35
C ILE A 17 -9.26 -18.24 -8.54
N VAL A 18 -9.77 -18.18 -9.76
CA VAL A 18 -8.94 -18.20 -10.98
C VAL A 18 -8.08 -16.94 -11.06
N ILE A 19 -8.65 -15.76 -10.80
CA ILE A 19 -7.91 -14.49 -10.82
C ILE A 19 -6.81 -14.50 -9.75
N VAL A 20 -7.14 -14.86 -8.50
CA VAL A 20 -6.17 -14.91 -7.40
C VAL A 20 -5.09 -15.97 -7.68
N GLY A 21 -5.48 -17.15 -8.14
CA GLY A 21 -4.54 -18.21 -8.53
C GLY A 21 -3.59 -17.77 -9.63
N LEU A 22 -4.10 -17.10 -10.66
CA LEU A 22 -3.29 -16.57 -11.76
C LEU A 22 -2.34 -15.46 -11.27
N LEU A 23 -2.78 -14.57 -10.39
CA LEU A 23 -1.92 -13.56 -9.77
C LEU A 23 -0.80 -14.21 -8.95
N CYS A 24 -1.11 -15.23 -8.14
CA CYS A 24 -0.09 -15.99 -7.40
C CYS A 24 0.92 -16.68 -8.32
N ILE A 25 0.47 -17.28 -9.43
CA ILE A 25 1.34 -17.89 -10.44
C ILE A 25 2.23 -16.82 -11.09
N LEU A 26 1.67 -15.68 -11.50
CA LEU A 26 2.42 -14.59 -12.12
C LEU A 26 3.48 -14.02 -11.16
N LEU A 27 3.13 -13.82 -9.89
CA LEU A 27 4.06 -13.44 -8.84
C LEU A 27 5.20 -14.46 -8.74
N THR A 28 4.86 -15.75 -8.63
CA THR A 28 5.84 -16.83 -8.47
C THR A 28 6.77 -16.97 -9.69
N VAL A 29 6.24 -16.87 -10.91
CA VAL A 29 7.03 -16.98 -12.15
C VAL A 29 7.95 -15.78 -12.33
N ASN A 30 7.50 -14.57 -11.95
CA ASN A 30 8.31 -13.36 -12.09
C ASN A 30 9.39 -13.22 -11.02
N ILE A 31 9.26 -13.87 -9.85
CA ILE A 31 10.38 -14.01 -8.90
C ILE A 31 11.62 -14.56 -9.63
N PHE A 32 11.45 -15.58 -10.47
CA PHE A 32 12.57 -16.17 -11.22
C PHE A 32 13.10 -15.29 -12.36
N LYS A 33 12.36 -14.26 -12.80
CA LYS A 33 12.79 -13.31 -13.84
C LYS A 33 13.47 -12.06 -13.27
N GLY A 34 13.03 -11.58 -12.11
CA GLY A 34 13.66 -10.47 -11.37
C GLY A 34 15.00 -10.87 -10.75
N VAL A 35 15.23 -12.18 -10.62
CA VAL A 35 16.54 -12.77 -10.29
C VAL A 35 17.47 -12.66 -11.51
N ASN A 36 17.96 -11.45 -11.78
CA ASN A 36 19.10 -11.27 -12.66
C ASN A 36 20.34 -10.97 -11.79
N LYS A 37 21.23 -11.98 -11.73
CA LYS A 37 22.67 -11.97 -11.41
C LYS A 37 23.25 -11.78 -9.99
N SER A 38 22.48 -11.81 -8.92
CA SER A 38 23.06 -12.03 -7.59
C SER A 38 22.64 -13.40 -7.05
N LEU A 39 23.50 -14.42 -7.27
CA LEU A 39 23.39 -15.72 -6.58
C LEU A 39 23.20 -15.51 -5.07
N LEU A 40 23.85 -14.48 -4.53
CA LEU A 40 23.77 -14.08 -3.14
C LEU A 40 22.36 -13.64 -2.73
N VAL A 41 21.63 -12.89 -3.56
CA VAL A 41 20.24 -12.50 -3.26
C VAL A 41 19.34 -13.74 -3.22
N VAL A 42 19.44 -14.65 -4.20
CA VAL A 42 18.66 -15.92 -4.20
C VAL A 42 18.99 -16.79 -3.00
N LEU A 43 20.28 -16.91 -2.67
CA LEU A 43 20.74 -17.65 -1.50
C LEU A 43 20.22 -17.03 -0.22
N VAL A 44 20.23 -15.70 -0.09
CA VAL A 44 19.65 -14.98 1.04
C VAL A 44 18.16 -15.29 1.14
N TYR A 45 17.35 -15.10 0.09
CA TYR A 45 15.91 -15.43 0.11
C TYR A 45 15.65 -16.91 0.43
N SER A 46 16.48 -17.83 -0.08
CA SER A 46 16.31 -19.28 0.10
C SER A 46 16.71 -19.74 1.51
N LEU A 47 17.85 -19.30 2.03
CA LEU A 47 18.26 -19.49 3.43
C LEU A 47 17.21 -18.91 4.38
N PHE A 48 16.61 -17.80 3.97
CA PHE A 48 15.61 -17.09 4.73
C PHE A 48 14.27 -17.83 4.81
N TYR A 49 13.76 -18.36 3.68
CA TYR A 49 12.61 -19.28 3.69
C TYR A 49 12.91 -20.55 4.49
N ALA A 50 14.12 -21.10 4.37
CA ALA A 50 14.52 -22.28 5.13
C ALA A 50 14.52 -22.00 6.64
N ALA A 51 15.10 -20.88 7.10
CA ALA A 51 15.08 -20.48 8.51
C ALA A 51 13.66 -20.28 9.04
N SER A 52 12.78 -19.71 8.22
CA SER A 52 11.35 -19.56 8.52
C SER A 52 10.67 -20.92 8.75
N LEU A 53 10.88 -21.86 7.82
CA LEU A 53 10.32 -23.22 7.90
C LEU A 53 10.87 -24.01 9.09
N VAL A 54 12.17 -23.89 9.36
CA VAL A 54 12.83 -24.50 10.52
C VAL A 54 12.24 -23.95 11.82
N THR A 55 12.06 -22.63 11.93
CA THR A 55 11.43 -21.99 13.09
C THR A 55 10.00 -22.49 13.29
N ILE A 56 9.21 -22.63 12.22
CA ILE A 56 7.86 -23.21 12.27
C ILE A 56 7.91 -24.65 12.76
N TYR A 57 8.82 -25.46 12.21
CA TYR A 57 8.93 -26.88 12.52
C TYR A 57 9.21 -27.12 14.00
N PHE A 58 10.19 -26.40 14.57
CA PHE A 58 10.57 -26.55 15.97
C PHE A 58 9.54 -25.97 16.94
N LEU A 59 8.84 -24.89 16.57
CA LEU A 59 7.92 -24.20 17.47
C LEU A 59 6.45 -24.59 17.26
N ARG A 60 6.19 -25.61 16.43
CA ARG A 60 4.85 -26.01 15.99
C ARG A 60 3.88 -26.27 17.13
N GLU A 61 4.27 -27.07 18.12
CA GLU A 61 3.36 -27.49 19.20
C GLU A 61 3.05 -26.34 20.16
N LYS A 62 4.03 -25.45 20.41
CA LYS A 62 3.83 -24.29 21.28
C LYS A 62 2.89 -23.24 20.69
N PHE A 63 2.88 -23.06 19.37
CA PHE A 63 2.15 -21.96 18.73
C PHE A 63 0.90 -22.36 17.96
N PHE A 64 0.86 -23.57 17.37
CA PHE A 64 -0.36 -24.04 16.71
C PHE A 64 -1.48 -24.34 17.72
N ASP A 65 -1.12 -24.82 18.92
CA ASP A 65 -2.09 -25.13 19.98
C ASP A 65 -2.30 -23.95 20.95
N GLY A 66 -1.55 -22.85 20.77
CA GLY A 66 -1.72 -21.61 21.52
C GLY A 66 -3.05 -20.90 21.21
N ASN A 67 -3.37 -19.85 21.97
CA ASN A 67 -4.46 -18.95 21.60
C ASN A 67 -4.01 -17.93 20.54
N VAL A 68 -4.96 -17.26 19.89
CA VAL A 68 -4.69 -16.28 18.84
C VAL A 68 -3.79 -15.12 19.31
N VAL A 69 -3.90 -14.74 20.59
CA VAL A 69 -3.10 -13.65 21.18
C VAL A 69 -1.62 -14.04 21.28
N LYS A 70 -1.32 -15.27 21.72
CA LYS A 70 0.06 -15.78 21.77
C LYS A 70 0.70 -15.81 20.38
N ARG A 71 -0.04 -16.26 19.36
CA ARG A 71 0.43 -16.24 17.97
C ARG A 71 0.66 -14.82 17.47
N PHE A 72 -0.28 -13.92 17.73
CA PHE A 72 -0.16 -12.50 17.38
C PHE A 72 1.10 -11.87 17.97
N ILE A 73 1.33 -12.04 19.28
CA ILE A 73 2.50 -11.50 19.98
C ILE A 73 3.80 -12.13 19.45
N PHE A 74 3.79 -13.43 19.18
CA PHE A 74 4.96 -14.12 18.62
C PHE A 74 5.35 -13.55 17.25
N ILE A 75 4.39 -13.45 16.32
CA ILE A 75 4.66 -12.90 14.98
C ILE A 75 5.11 -11.43 15.07
N LEU A 76 4.46 -10.64 15.94
CA LEU A 76 4.88 -9.27 16.20
C LEU A 76 6.34 -9.22 16.67
N SER A 77 6.72 -10.09 17.62
CA SER A 77 8.08 -10.14 18.18
C SER A 77 9.12 -10.54 17.13
N VAL A 78 8.84 -11.56 16.33
CA VAL A 78 9.70 -11.96 15.20
C VAL A 78 9.85 -10.82 14.21
N SER A 79 8.74 -10.18 13.84
CA SER A 79 8.71 -9.07 12.91
C SER A 79 9.53 -7.88 13.40
N VAL A 80 9.43 -7.54 14.70
CA VAL A 80 10.19 -6.47 15.36
C VAL A 80 11.67 -6.81 15.34
N PHE A 81 12.03 -8.03 15.77
CA PHE A 81 13.42 -8.47 15.87
C PHE A 81 14.13 -8.40 14.51
N ILE A 82 13.54 -8.98 13.46
CA ILE A 82 14.16 -9.00 12.13
C ILE A 82 14.30 -7.59 11.54
N ARG A 83 13.27 -6.75 11.65
CA ARG A 83 13.34 -5.36 11.15
C ARG A 83 14.32 -4.52 11.96
N PHE A 84 14.42 -4.75 13.27
CA PHE A 84 15.40 -4.07 14.11
C PHE A 84 16.82 -4.40 13.67
N LEU A 85 17.12 -5.69 13.45
CA LEU A 85 18.42 -6.12 12.92
C LEU A 85 18.70 -5.44 11.56
N ALA A 86 17.71 -5.43 10.66
CA ALA A 86 17.86 -4.78 9.37
C ALA A 86 18.16 -3.28 9.50
N VAL A 87 17.38 -2.55 10.31
CA VAL A 87 17.59 -1.10 10.52
C VAL A 87 18.94 -0.81 11.18
N TYR A 88 19.37 -1.66 12.12
CA TYR A 88 20.61 -1.49 12.87
C TYR A 88 21.86 -1.78 12.02
N PHE A 89 21.84 -2.85 11.22
CA PHE A 89 23.01 -3.29 10.44
C PHE A 89 23.07 -2.72 9.02
N LEU A 90 21.93 -2.51 8.35
CA LEU A 90 21.87 -2.12 6.93
C LEU A 90 21.65 -0.62 6.79
N GLY A 91 22.55 0.21 7.33
CA GLY A 91 22.40 1.67 7.38
C GLY A 91 22.35 2.37 6.00
N LEU A 92 21.25 2.22 5.25
CA LEU A 92 21.07 2.78 3.91
C LEU A 92 21.16 4.31 3.92
N THR A 93 21.60 4.93 2.84
CA THR A 93 21.45 6.39 2.69
C THR A 93 20.16 6.68 1.92
N PRO A 94 19.26 7.57 2.41
CA PRO A 94 18.08 7.93 1.63
C PRO A 94 18.47 8.55 0.28
N GLN A 95 17.99 7.97 -0.82
CA GLN A 95 18.19 8.47 -2.19
C GLN A 95 16.84 8.73 -2.88
N GLY A 96 16.89 9.39 -4.05
CA GLY A 96 15.71 9.66 -4.89
C GLY A 96 14.56 10.35 -4.14
N ASP A 97 13.35 9.85 -4.36
CA ASP A 97 12.13 10.37 -3.74
C ASP A 97 12.20 10.41 -2.21
N TYR A 98 12.87 9.43 -1.57
CA TYR A 98 12.96 9.37 -0.11
C TYR A 98 13.81 10.51 0.46
N ALA A 99 14.90 10.89 -0.22
CA ALA A 99 15.70 12.05 0.16
C ALA A 99 14.88 13.35 0.04
N ILE A 100 14.12 13.47 -1.05
CA ILE A 100 13.22 14.60 -1.30
C ILE A 100 12.16 14.68 -0.19
N TYR A 101 11.51 13.57 0.17
CA TYR A 101 10.51 13.57 1.26
C TYR A 101 11.06 14.08 2.58
N LEU A 102 12.26 13.65 2.96
CA LEU A 102 12.91 14.12 4.19
C LEU A 102 13.28 15.61 4.11
N SER A 103 13.76 16.08 2.95
CA SER A 103 14.04 17.50 2.74
C SER A 103 12.77 18.37 2.86
N VAL A 104 11.65 17.89 2.30
CA VAL A 104 10.35 18.57 2.38
C VAL A 104 9.84 18.58 3.82
N ALA A 105 10.01 17.48 4.56
CA ALA A 105 9.64 17.42 5.97
C ALA A 105 10.39 18.46 6.83
N ARG A 106 11.68 18.69 6.56
CA ARG A 106 12.47 19.76 7.21
C ARG A 106 11.96 21.16 6.85
N LYS A 107 11.64 21.38 5.58
CA LYS A 107 11.06 22.64 5.09
C LYS A 107 9.72 22.95 5.76
N ILE A 108 8.83 21.96 5.88
CA ILE A 108 7.55 22.09 6.60
C ILE A 108 7.79 22.38 8.08
N LYS A 109 8.75 21.69 8.72
CA LYS A 109 9.10 21.94 10.12
C LYS A 109 9.46 23.42 10.34
N ASN A 110 10.29 23.98 9.45
CA ASN A 110 10.79 25.35 9.53
C ASN A 110 9.83 26.42 8.97
N GLY A 111 8.65 26.02 8.47
CA GLY A 111 7.66 26.95 7.91
C GLY A 111 8.00 27.51 6.53
N ASN A 112 8.96 26.91 5.81
CA ASN A 112 9.43 27.41 4.51
C ASN A 112 9.23 26.36 3.40
N LEU A 113 7.98 26.14 2.98
CA LEU A 113 7.64 25.21 1.89
C LEU A 113 7.70 25.91 0.52
N ASP A 114 8.67 25.50 -0.29
CA ASP A 114 8.79 25.90 -1.69
C ASP A 114 7.95 25.02 -2.63
N ASN A 115 7.84 25.39 -3.90
CA ASN A 115 7.20 24.61 -4.96
C ASN A 115 5.75 24.17 -4.63
N LYS A 116 4.99 25.09 -4.04
CA LYS A 116 3.60 24.86 -3.62
C LYS A 116 2.73 24.32 -4.75
N LEU A 117 2.94 24.79 -5.99
CA LEU A 117 2.21 24.35 -7.18
C LEU A 117 2.35 22.84 -7.41
N TYR A 118 3.57 22.31 -7.30
CA TYR A 118 3.83 20.87 -7.43
C TYR A 118 3.02 20.07 -6.41
N PHE A 119 2.95 20.53 -5.15
CA PHE A 119 2.16 19.87 -4.11
C PHE A 119 0.65 20.07 -4.27
N GLY A 120 0.21 21.13 -4.96
CA GLY A 120 -1.15 21.25 -5.44
C GLY A 120 -1.49 20.19 -6.49
N ILE A 121 -0.55 19.88 -7.40
CA ILE A 121 -0.71 18.89 -8.48
C ILE A 121 -0.63 17.45 -7.95
N PHE A 122 0.29 17.21 -7.00
CA PHE A 122 0.54 15.90 -6.38
C PHE A 122 0.47 15.95 -4.85
N PRO A 123 -0.73 16.09 -4.27
CA PRO A 123 -0.88 16.27 -2.81
C PRO A 123 -0.36 15.09 -2.00
N HIS A 124 -0.48 13.88 -2.55
CA HIS A 124 0.03 12.66 -1.91
C HIS A 124 1.56 12.67 -1.70
N ALA A 125 2.32 13.38 -2.53
CA ALA A 125 3.76 13.55 -2.35
C ALA A 125 4.11 14.44 -1.15
N LEU A 126 3.16 15.25 -0.65
CA LEU A 126 3.32 16.12 0.52
C LEU A 126 2.91 15.43 1.83
N ASN A 127 1.98 14.49 1.77
CA ASN A 127 1.33 13.95 2.97
C ASN A 127 2.27 13.13 3.87
N TYR A 128 3.17 12.33 3.29
CA TYR A 128 4.21 11.66 4.07
C TYR A 128 5.21 12.67 4.71
N PRO A 129 5.73 13.67 3.97
CA PRO A 129 6.50 14.75 4.58
C PRO A 129 5.80 15.51 5.71
N ILE A 130 4.50 15.80 5.59
CA ILE A 130 3.70 16.40 6.68
C ILE A 130 3.78 15.53 7.93
N PHE A 131 3.53 14.22 7.78
CA PHE A 131 3.58 13.28 8.87
C PHE A 131 4.97 13.23 9.54
N ILE A 132 6.05 13.15 8.76
CA ILE A 132 7.43 13.15 9.32
C ILE A 132 7.79 14.50 9.96
N SER A 133 7.31 15.62 9.41
CA SER A 133 7.58 16.95 9.98
C SER A 133 7.06 17.11 11.41
N LEU A 134 5.93 16.47 11.74
CA LEU A 134 5.39 16.42 13.09
C LEU A 134 6.39 15.76 14.05
N PHE A 135 6.94 14.61 13.67
CA PHE A 135 7.96 13.93 14.50
C PHE A 135 9.25 14.74 14.60
N TYR A 136 9.67 15.43 13.54
CA TYR A 136 10.83 16.32 13.60
C TYR A 136 10.63 17.55 14.49
N ARG A 137 9.38 18.01 14.69
CA ARG A 137 9.03 19.05 15.68
C ARG A 137 9.07 18.51 17.10
N LEU A 138 8.56 17.29 17.33
CA LEU A 138 8.44 16.71 18.66
C LEU A 138 9.75 16.11 19.20
N LEU A 139 10.53 15.43 18.35
CA LEU A 139 11.69 14.62 18.75
C LEU A 139 13.02 15.16 18.22
N GLY A 140 12.97 16.24 17.43
CA GLY A 140 14.10 16.73 16.65
C GLY A 140 14.34 15.91 15.39
N GLU A 141 15.22 16.43 14.53
CA GLU A 141 15.62 15.72 13.31
C GLU A 141 16.63 14.62 13.66
N ARG A 142 16.31 13.38 13.32
CA ARG A 142 17.18 12.22 13.49
C ARG A 142 17.14 11.35 12.24
N THR A 143 18.28 10.85 11.80
CA THR A 143 18.41 10.00 10.60
C THR A 143 17.71 8.65 10.75
N TRP A 144 17.69 8.09 11.96
CA TRP A 144 17.05 6.81 12.28
C TRP A 144 15.52 6.90 12.43
N LEU A 145 14.97 8.09 12.68
CA LEU A 145 13.57 8.26 13.09
C LEU A 145 12.56 7.77 12.04
N PRO A 146 12.67 8.11 10.74
CA PRO A 146 11.75 7.59 9.71
C PRO A 146 11.76 6.06 9.61
N ARG A 147 12.91 5.41 9.83
CA ARG A 147 13.05 3.95 9.77
C ARG A 147 12.41 3.28 10.96
N ILE A 148 12.58 3.84 12.16
CA ILE A 148 11.91 3.33 13.37
C ILE A 148 10.39 3.45 13.25
N ILE A 149 9.90 4.56 12.69
CA ILE A 149 8.48 4.72 12.38
C ILE A 149 8.02 3.61 11.42
N ASN A 150 8.72 3.41 10.31
CA ASN A 150 8.36 2.38 9.33
C ASN A 150 8.47 0.95 9.91
N LEU A 151 9.42 0.72 10.81
CA LEU A 151 9.55 -0.54 11.55
C LEU A 151 8.31 -0.79 12.39
N ILE A 152 7.88 0.19 13.19
CA ILE A 152 6.70 0.05 14.05
C ILE A 152 5.48 -0.31 13.19
N PHE A 153 5.21 0.43 12.11
CA PHE A 153 4.09 0.14 11.22
C PHE A 153 4.21 -1.25 10.57
N GLY A 154 5.35 -1.55 9.95
CA GLY A 154 5.58 -2.82 9.25
C GLY A 154 5.50 -4.06 10.15
N THR A 155 5.63 -3.90 11.48
CA THR A 155 5.44 -5.00 12.44
C THR A 155 3.97 -5.31 12.71
N PHE A 156 3.13 -4.27 12.78
CA PHE A 156 1.69 -4.45 12.93
C PHE A 156 1.07 -5.12 11.69
N GLU A 157 1.61 -4.85 10.50
CA GLU A 157 1.18 -5.51 9.26
C GLU A 157 1.23 -7.04 9.38
N ALA A 158 2.35 -7.60 9.85
CA ALA A 158 2.52 -9.05 10.00
C ALA A 158 1.58 -9.64 11.06
N ALA A 159 1.45 -8.97 12.21
CA ALA A 159 0.62 -9.44 13.31
C ALA A 159 -0.88 -9.42 12.96
N PHE A 160 -1.37 -8.33 12.35
CA PHE A 160 -2.75 -8.24 11.87
C PHE A 160 -3.02 -9.21 10.71
N GLY A 161 -2.07 -9.37 9.78
CA GLY A 161 -2.15 -10.37 8.71
C GLY A 161 -2.35 -11.80 9.26
N THR A 162 -1.59 -12.17 10.29
CA THR A 162 -1.73 -13.46 11.01
C THR A 162 -3.16 -13.68 11.49
N TYR A 163 -3.72 -12.69 12.18
CA TYR A 163 -5.09 -12.77 12.72
C TYR A 163 -6.13 -12.89 11.60
N ILE A 164 -5.99 -12.08 10.54
CA ILE A 164 -6.92 -12.09 9.40
C ILE A 164 -6.93 -13.48 8.76
N MET A 165 -5.76 -14.01 8.41
CA MET A 165 -5.64 -15.32 7.77
C MET A 165 -6.16 -16.44 8.66
N GLU A 166 -5.85 -16.42 9.95
CA GLU A 166 -6.39 -17.40 10.91
C GLU A 166 -7.92 -17.37 10.95
N LYS A 167 -8.52 -16.18 11.05
CA LYS A 167 -9.99 -16.05 11.11
C LYS A 167 -10.68 -16.47 9.83
N CYS A 168 -10.04 -16.28 8.69
CA CYS A 168 -10.56 -16.73 7.41
C CYS A 168 -10.33 -18.23 7.15
N THR A 169 -9.40 -18.86 7.87
CA THR A 169 -8.99 -20.25 7.61
C THR A 169 -8.82 -21.03 8.92
N ASN A 170 -7.59 -21.16 9.43
CA ASN A 170 -7.25 -21.88 10.64
C ASN A 170 -5.90 -21.36 11.22
N PRO A 171 -5.56 -21.72 12.48
CA PRO A 171 -4.33 -21.28 13.14
C PRO A 171 -3.04 -21.57 12.38
N ARG A 172 -2.97 -22.70 11.65
CA ARG A 172 -1.76 -23.08 10.92
C ARG A 172 -1.48 -22.13 9.76
N ILE A 173 -2.50 -21.83 8.97
CA ILE A 173 -2.40 -20.88 7.87
C ILE A 173 -2.15 -19.46 8.39
N GLY A 174 -2.78 -19.08 9.51
CA GLY A 174 -2.50 -17.82 10.19
C GLY A 174 -1.01 -17.64 10.49
N MET A 175 -0.38 -18.62 11.14
CA MET A 175 1.05 -18.61 11.44
C MET A 175 1.95 -18.60 10.20
N ILE A 176 1.68 -19.49 9.23
CA ILE A 176 2.49 -19.59 8.01
C ILE A 176 2.44 -18.27 7.23
N GLY A 177 1.25 -17.71 7.06
CA GLY A 177 1.09 -16.43 6.38
C GLY A 177 1.66 -15.26 7.18
N GLY A 178 1.48 -15.25 8.50
CA GLY A 178 2.06 -14.25 9.39
C GLY A 178 3.58 -14.20 9.30
N LEU A 179 4.22 -15.38 9.31
CA LEU A 179 5.66 -15.49 9.09
C LEU A 179 6.02 -15.08 7.68
N ALA A 180 5.27 -15.49 6.65
CA ALA A 180 5.54 -15.05 5.28
C ALA A 180 5.57 -13.52 5.15
N ILE A 181 4.73 -12.78 5.88
CA ILE A 181 4.75 -11.30 5.92
C ILE A 181 5.87 -10.77 6.80
N ALA A 182 6.00 -11.27 8.03
CA ALA A 182 7.04 -10.83 8.99
C ALA A 182 8.44 -10.99 8.39
N LEU A 183 8.58 -12.02 7.57
CA LEU A 183 9.85 -12.43 7.03
C LEU A 183 10.02 -11.92 5.58
N ASN A 184 9.01 -11.52 4.83
CA ASN A 184 9.19 -11.05 3.44
C ASN A 184 10.32 -9.99 3.27
N PRO A 185 11.42 -10.30 2.53
CA PRO A 185 12.55 -9.37 2.44
C PRO A 185 12.25 -8.09 1.65
N SER A 186 11.29 -8.09 0.72
CA SER A 186 10.81 -6.85 0.09
C SER A 186 10.21 -5.93 1.16
N ILE A 187 9.31 -6.44 2.00
CA ILE A 187 8.70 -5.67 3.10
C ILE A 187 9.74 -5.20 4.12
N ILE A 188 10.74 -6.04 4.45
CA ILE A 188 11.86 -5.65 5.31
C ILE A 188 12.68 -4.53 4.67
N THR A 189 12.98 -4.62 3.37
CA THR A 189 13.74 -3.58 2.65
C THR A 189 12.98 -2.26 2.63
N PHE A 190 11.68 -2.29 2.35
CA PHE A 190 10.83 -1.10 2.43
C PHE A 190 10.78 -0.48 3.83
N THR A 191 11.05 -1.25 4.89
CA THR A 191 11.20 -0.71 6.27
C THR A 191 12.43 0.19 6.41
N LEU A 192 13.49 -0.07 5.64
CA LEU A 192 14.73 0.73 5.64
C LEU A 192 14.57 2.06 4.90
N LEU A 193 13.57 2.15 4.02
CA LEU A 193 13.28 3.32 3.21
C LEU A 193 12.48 4.36 3.99
N SER A 194 12.75 5.64 3.77
CA SER A 194 11.99 6.75 4.35
C SER A 194 10.78 7.10 3.49
N GLY A 195 9.91 6.11 3.28
CA GLY A 195 8.72 6.19 2.42
C GLY A 195 7.40 6.04 3.19
N GLY A 196 6.30 6.48 2.58
CA GLY A 196 4.95 6.32 3.12
C GLY A 196 4.33 4.95 2.81
N GLU A 197 4.97 4.13 1.96
CA GLU A 197 4.48 2.83 1.53
C GLU A 197 4.31 1.83 2.69
N PRO A 198 5.29 1.63 3.59
CA PRO A 198 5.13 0.72 4.73
C PRO A 198 4.00 1.16 5.66
N ILE A 199 3.89 2.47 5.89
CA ILE A 199 2.84 3.06 6.73
C ILE A 199 1.47 2.80 6.09
N TYR A 200 1.33 3.13 4.80
CA TYR A 200 0.11 2.88 4.04
C TYR A 200 -0.33 1.42 4.11
N ALA A 201 0.57 0.48 3.78
CA ALA A 201 0.28 -0.95 3.76
C ALA A 201 -0.20 -1.44 5.14
N SER A 202 0.52 -1.06 6.20
CA SER A 202 0.21 -1.43 7.57
C SER A 202 -1.16 -0.90 8.03
N ILE A 203 -1.48 0.34 7.69
CA ILE A 203 -2.77 0.97 8.04
C ILE A 203 -3.92 0.33 7.24
N ILE A 204 -3.72 0.01 5.96
CA ILE A 204 -4.71 -0.74 5.16
C ILE A 204 -4.99 -2.11 5.78
N ILE A 205 -3.94 -2.86 6.15
CA ILE A 205 -4.12 -4.16 6.81
C ILE A 205 -4.81 -4.01 8.16
N THR A 206 -4.55 -2.92 8.90
CA THR A 206 -5.29 -2.59 10.13
C THR A 206 -6.78 -2.36 9.87
N ALA A 207 -7.14 -1.69 8.77
CA ALA A 207 -8.55 -1.51 8.38
C ALA A 207 -9.21 -2.87 8.06
N VAL A 208 -8.52 -3.75 7.32
CA VAL A 208 -8.99 -5.12 7.05
C VAL A 208 -9.12 -5.94 8.33
N PHE A 209 -8.20 -5.77 9.30
CA PHE A 209 -8.28 -6.38 10.61
C PHE A 209 -9.56 -5.95 11.35
N PHE A 210 -9.89 -4.65 11.38
CA PHE A 210 -11.14 -4.19 11.97
C PHE A 210 -12.38 -4.75 11.28
N LEU A 211 -12.40 -4.82 9.94
CA LEU A 211 -13.48 -5.48 9.21
C LEU A 211 -13.62 -6.97 9.61
N THR A 212 -12.49 -7.65 9.79
CA THR A 212 -12.45 -9.08 10.16
C THR A 212 -12.91 -9.32 11.60
N VAL A 213 -12.44 -8.50 12.56
CA VAL A 213 -12.91 -8.54 13.96
C VAL A 213 -14.39 -8.18 14.07
N GLY A 214 -14.84 -7.22 13.26
CA GLY A 214 -16.22 -6.77 13.21
C GLY A 214 -17.19 -7.79 12.62
N PHE A 215 -16.69 -8.75 11.85
CA PHE A 215 -17.53 -9.77 11.22
C PHE A 215 -18.26 -10.61 12.28
N ASN A 216 -19.60 -10.55 12.26
CA ASN A 216 -20.49 -11.18 13.25
C ASN A 216 -20.29 -10.72 14.72
N SER A 217 -19.59 -9.61 14.97
CA SER A 217 -19.44 -9.05 16.30
C SER A 217 -20.71 -8.31 16.77
N LYS A 218 -21.04 -8.39 18.07
CA LYS A 218 -22.09 -7.54 18.67
C LYS A 218 -21.81 -6.04 18.51
N LYS A 219 -20.54 -5.65 18.37
CA LYS A 219 -20.09 -4.27 18.17
C LYS A 219 -19.74 -3.97 16.70
N GLN A 220 -20.38 -4.65 15.75
CA GLN A 220 -20.04 -4.53 14.32
C GLN A 220 -20.01 -3.08 13.81
N HIS A 221 -20.92 -2.20 14.27
CA HIS A 221 -20.92 -0.80 13.86
C HIS A 221 -19.65 -0.04 14.26
N PHE A 222 -19.13 -0.29 15.48
CA PHE A 222 -17.89 0.31 15.94
C PHE A 222 -16.72 -0.10 15.04
N TRP A 223 -16.62 -1.39 14.71
CA TRP A 223 -15.55 -1.91 13.87
C TRP A 223 -15.62 -1.42 12.42
N ILE A 224 -16.84 -1.25 11.88
CA ILE A 224 -17.04 -0.66 10.54
C ILE A 224 -16.59 0.81 10.51
N VAL A 225 -16.93 1.58 11.54
CA VAL A 225 -16.47 2.98 11.66
C VAL A 225 -14.96 3.04 11.83
N ALA A 226 -14.39 2.19 12.69
CA ALA A 226 -12.94 2.10 12.86
C ALA A 226 -12.24 1.76 11.53
N ALA A 227 -12.75 0.79 10.76
CA ALA A 227 -12.22 0.46 9.45
C ALA A 227 -12.29 1.63 8.46
N GLY A 228 -13.39 2.40 8.43
CA GLY A 228 -13.53 3.57 7.56
C GLY A 228 -12.55 4.69 7.91
N ILE A 229 -12.41 5.00 9.21
CA ILE A 229 -11.43 5.97 9.71
C ILE A 229 -10.02 5.53 9.35
N THR A 230 -9.63 4.30 9.69
CA THR A 230 -8.29 3.79 9.41
C THR A 230 -8.00 3.74 7.92
N CYS A 231 -8.97 3.35 7.08
CA CYS A 231 -8.82 3.37 5.63
C CYS A 231 -8.64 4.79 5.08
N ALA A 232 -9.29 5.80 5.67
CA ALA A 232 -9.09 7.20 5.30
C ALA A 232 -7.71 7.73 5.72
N VAL A 233 -7.20 7.31 6.89
CA VAL A 233 -5.83 7.62 7.31
C VAL A 233 -4.81 6.97 6.36
N ALA A 234 -5.03 5.74 5.90
CA ALA A 234 -4.21 5.17 4.83
C ALA A 234 -4.30 6.01 3.55
N ASN A 235 -5.52 6.45 3.19
CA ASN A 235 -5.75 7.25 1.99
C ASN A 235 -4.97 8.57 1.98
N PHE A 236 -4.63 9.10 3.17
CA PHE A 236 -3.74 10.25 3.30
C PHE A 236 -2.35 9.99 2.73
N PHE A 237 -1.75 8.82 2.96
CA PHE A 237 -0.42 8.49 2.45
C PHE A 237 -0.44 8.06 0.98
N ARG A 238 -1.48 7.34 0.55
CA ARG A 238 -1.69 6.91 -0.85
C ARG A 238 -3.18 6.94 -1.17
N PRO A 239 -3.64 7.61 -2.24
CA PRO A 239 -5.06 7.80 -2.56
C PRO A 239 -5.75 6.55 -3.16
N THR A 240 -5.44 5.38 -2.61
CA THR A 240 -5.93 4.06 -3.04
C THR A 240 -6.82 3.40 -1.99
N GLY A 241 -7.03 4.03 -0.83
CA GLY A 241 -7.93 3.52 0.22
C GLY A 241 -9.37 3.35 -0.26
N ILE A 242 -9.81 4.18 -1.22
CA ILE A 242 -11.14 4.04 -1.83
C ILE A 242 -11.38 2.67 -2.47
N ILE A 243 -10.32 2.00 -2.95
CA ILE A 243 -10.42 0.64 -3.50
C ILE A 243 -10.87 -0.35 -2.41
N LEU A 244 -10.33 -0.22 -1.20
CA LEU A 244 -10.74 -1.06 -0.07
C LEU A 244 -12.18 -0.76 0.35
N ILE A 245 -12.62 0.50 0.31
CA ILE A 245 -14.01 0.87 0.59
C ILE A 245 -14.95 0.18 -0.41
N ILE A 246 -14.67 0.30 -1.71
CA ILE A 246 -15.46 -0.36 -2.76
C ILE A 246 -15.48 -1.87 -2.57
N ALA A 247 -14.31 -2.49 -2.36
CA ALA A 247 -14.21 -3.93 -2.13
C ALA A 247 -15.03 -4.39 -0.90
N SER A 248 -14.98 -3.64 0.20
CA SER A 248 -15.73 -3.93 1.42
C SER A 248 -17.24 -3.85 1.19
N ILE A 249 -17.70 -2.84 0.45
CA ILE A 249 -19.10 -2.70 0.07
C ILE A 249 -19.54 -3.91 -0.76
N LEU A 250 -18.77 -4.27 -1.79
CA LEU A 250 -19.04 -5.44 -2.63
C LEU A 250 -19.13 -6.72 -1.78
N VAL A 251 -18.19 -6.93 -0.84
CA VAL A 251 -18.21 -8.09 0.05
C VAL A 251 -19.46 -8.12 0.94
N ILE A 252 -19.85 -6.98 1.52
CA ILE A 252 -21.07 -6.89 2.35
C ILE A 252 -22.32 -7.23 1.52
N PHE A 253 -22.45 -6.68 0.31
CA PHE A 253 -23.64 -6.94 -0.52
C PHE A 253 -23.68 -8.37 -1.07
N LEU A 254 -22.55 -8.86 -1.58
CA LEU A 254 -22.47 -10.15 -2.28
C LEU A 254 -22.40 -11.35 -1.33
N TYR A 255 -21.61 -11.25 -0.25
CA TYR A 255 -21.27 -12.41 0.59
C TYR A 255 -21.95 -12.41 1.96
N SER A 256 -22.31 -11.25 2.51
CA SER A 256 -22.98 -11.21 3.83
C SER A 256 -24.40 -11.76 3.76
N LYS A 257 -24.78 -12.53 4.79
CA LYS A 257 -26.14 -13.10 4.98
C LYS A 257 -27.03 -12.25 5.90
N VAL A 258 -26.58 -11.04 6.27
CA VAL A 258 -27.34 -10.13 7.15
C VAL A 258 -28.57 -9.54 6.44
N LYS A 259 -29.51 -9.03 7.24
CA LYS A 259 -30.72 -8.33 6.76
C LYS A 259 -30.35 -7.14 5.87
N ILE A 260 -31.22 -6.79 4.92
CA ILE A 260 -30.99 -5.69 3.96
C ILE A 260 -30.73 -4.34 4.63
N THR A 261 -31.39 -4.06 5.76
CA THR A 261 -31.18 -2.85 6.56
C THR A 261 -29.74 -2.73 7.04
N ILE A 262 -29.14 -3.85 7.45
CA ILE A 262 -27.74 -3.92 7.87
C ILE A 262 -26.80 -3.78 6.67
N LYS A 263 -27.15 -4.39 5.53
CA LYS A 263 -26.40 -4.27 4.26
C LYS A 263 -26.34 -2.84 3.72
N ILE A 264 -27.31 -1.99 4.05
CA ILE A 264 -27.30 -0.57 3.67
C ILE A 264 -26.57 0.25 4.73
N LYS A 265 -26.91 0.05 6.01
CA LYS A 265 -26.35 0.83 7.12
C LYS A 265 -24.84 0.71 7.25
N GLN A 266 -24.27 -0.48 7.03
CA GLN A 266 -22.82 -0.69 7.18
C GLN A 266 -21.99 0.04 6.11
N PRO A 267 -22.28 -0.09 4.80
CA PRO A 267 -21.68 0.76 3.77
C PRO A 267 -21.82 2.24 4.04
N LEU A 268 -22.99 2.71 4.50
CA LEU A 268 -23.18 4.13 4.83
C LEU A 268 -22.26 4.59 5.96
N LEU A 269 -22.15 3.82 7.05
CA LEU A 269 -21.23 4.14 8.15
C LEU A 269 -19.77 4.10 7.68
N LEU A 270 -19.40 3.12 6.85
CA LEU A 270 -18.06 2.98 6.30
C LEU A 270 -17.69 4.18 5.43
N VAL A 271 -18.55 4.55 4.48
CA VAL A 271 -18.35 5.68 3.57
C VAL A 271 -18.37 7.00 4.32
N PHE A 272 -19.30 7.18 5.25
CA PHE A 272 -19.41 8.41 6.03
C PHE A 272 -18.16 8.65 6.88
N SER A 273 -17.74 7.63 7.64
CA SER A 273 -16.52 7.74 8.47
C SER A 273 -15.26 7.94 7.62
N PHE A 274 -15.16 7.28 6.45
CA PHE A 274 -14.09 7.52 5.50
C PHE A 274 -14.09 8.96 4.97
N ALA A 275 -15.23 9.46 4.50
CA ALA A 275 -15.36 10.79 3.89
C ALA A 275 -15.04 11.92 4.87
N VAL A 276 -15.51 11.82 6.13
CA VAL A 276 -15.22 12.82 7.17
C VAL A 276 -13.72 12.94 7.43
N ILE A 277 -13.01 11.81 7.51
CA ILE A 277 -11.56 11.81 7.78
C ILE A 277 -10.76 12.22 6.54
N VAL A 278 -11.18 11.83 5.33
CA VAL A 278 -10.55 12.32 4.09
C VAL A 278 -10.71 13.84 3.98
N TRP A 279 -11.88 14.40 4.32
CA TRP A 279 -12.08 15.84 4.34
C TRP A 279 -11.18 16.53 5.37
N ALA A 280 -11.11 16.01 6.60
CA ALA A 280 -10.28 16.57 7.65
C ALA A 280 -8.78 16.52 7.31
N THR A 281 -8.30 15.41 6.77
CA THR A 281 -6.89 15.27 6.35
C THR A 281 -6.58 16.08 5.10
N GLY A 282 -7.53 16.24 4.18
CA GLY A 282 -7.43 17.15 3.04
C GLY A 282 -7.25 18.61 3.47
N PHE A 283 -7.93 19.05 4.53
CA PHE A 283 -7.72 20.38 5.10
C PHE A 283 -6.29 20.58 5.61
N VAL A 284 -5.68 19.56 6.23
CA VAL A 284 -4.28 19.59 6.65
C VAL A 284 -3.35 19.71 5.44
N THR A 285 -3.58 18.94 4.38
CA THR A 285 -2.78 19.03 3.16
C THR A 285 -2.92 20.41 2.50
N SER A 286 -4.12 20.97 2.43
CA SER A 286 -4.38 22.30 1.87
C SER A 286 -3.71 23.41 2.69
N SER A 287 -3.75 23.32 4.03
CA SER A 287 -3.14 24.34 4.90
C SER A 287 -1.62 24.34 4.81
N VAL A 288 -0.99 23.17 4.67
CA VAL A 288 0.47 23.07 4.52
C VAL A 288 0.93 23.41 3.10
N SER A 289 0.23 22.91 2.07
CA SER A 289 0.57 23.20 0.67
C SER A 289 0.33 24.67 0.29
N GLY A 290 -0.58 25.36 0.98
CA GLY A 290 -1.05 26.69 0.61
C GLY A 290 -1.99 26.69 -0.61
N TYR A 291 -2.41 25.52 -1.08
CA TYR A 291 -3.42 25.39 -2.15
C TYR A 291 -4.78 25.06 -1.55
N THR A 292 -5.74 25.95 -1.76
CA THR A 292 -7.13 25.75 -1.27
C THR A 292 -7.86 24.61 -2.00
N LYS A 293 -7.48 24.36 -3.26
CA LYS A 293 -8.04 23.30 -4.12
C LYS A 293 -6.93 22.44 -4.74
N PRO A 294 -6.30 21.55 -3.96
CA PRO A 294 -5.38 20.56 -4.51
C PRO A 294 -6.11 19.66 -5.52
N SER A 295 -5.39 19.13 -6.49
CA SER A 295 -5.98 18.23 -7.47
C SER A 295 -6.20 16.84 -6.89
N TYR A 296 -7.38 16.28 -7.16
CA TYR A 296 -7.74 14.89 -6.85
C TYR A 296 -7.75 14.00 -8.11
N SER A 297 -7.27 14.51 -9.24
CA SER A 297 -7.29 13.83 -10.53
C SER A 297 -6.02 13.02 -10.79
N PHE A 298 -6.12 11.97 -11.60
CA PHE A 298 -5.05 11.02 -11.92
C PHE A 298 -4.49 11.20 -13.34
N GLY A 299 -4.68 12.37 -13.95
CA GLY A 299 -4.39 12.61 -15.38
C GLY A 299 -2.92 12.40 -15.75
N TRP A 300 -1.98 12.90 -14.95
CA TRP A 300 -0.55 12.68 -15.17
C TRP A 300 -0.19 11.18 -15.17
N ASN A 301 -0.69 10.43 -14.20
CA ASN A 301 -0.44 8.98 -14.09
C ASN A 301 -1.07 8.21 -15.25
N LEU A 302 -2.22 8.67 -15.75
CA LEU A 302 -2.86 8.10 -16.94
C LEU A 302 -1.99 8.34 -18.18
N PHE A 303 -1.48 9.56 -18.36
CA PHE A 303 -0.64 9.97 -19.49
C PHE A 303 0.70 9.24 -19.56
N ILE A 304 1.46 9.24 -18.47
CA ILE A 304 2.71 8.48 -18.35
C ILE A 304 2.42 7.00 -18.54
N GLY A 305 1.38 6.50 -17.88
CA GLY A 305 0.99 5.10 -17.95
C GLY A 305 0.60 4.61 -19.34
N ALA A 306 0.26 5.51 -20.26
CA ALA A 306 -0.12 5.25 -21.64
C ALA A 306 1.07 5.28 -22.63
N ASN A 307 2.30 5.52 -22.15
CA ASN A 307 3.47 5.57 -23.03
C ASN A 307 3.98 4.15 -23.38
N GLU A 308 3.83 3.75 -24.64
CA GLU A 308 4.23 2.42 -25.14
C GLU A 308 5.75 2.22 -25.15
N GLN A 309 6.52 3.29 -25.42
CA GLN A 309 7.98 3.21 -25.55
C GLN A 309 8.63 2.92 -24.20
N THR A 310 8.10 3.54 -23.14
CA THR A 310 8.63 3.41 -21.78
C THR A 310 7.89 2.37 -20.96
N GLN A 311 6.91 1.68 -21.56
CA GLN A 311 6.05 0.68 -20.89
C GLN A 311 5.33 1.27 -19.66
N GLY A 312 4.96 2.54 -19.73
CA GLY A 312 4.30 3.25 -18.65
C GLY A 312 5.21 3.70 -17.51
N ARG A 313 6.53 3.68 -17.70
CA ARG A 313 7.52 4.23 -16.74
C ARG A 313 7.70 5.74 -16.98
N TRP A 314 8.13 6.42 -15.93
CA TRP A 314 8.59 7.81 -16.02
C TRP A 314 9.71 7.94 -17.04
N ASN A 315 9.74 9.06 -17.76
CA ASN A 315 10.76 9.38 -18.74
C ASN A 315 10.92 10.90 -18.87
N GLU A 316 12.10 11.30 -19.34
CA GLU A 316 12.53 12.70 -19.44
C GLU A 316 11.65 13.51 -20.40
N LYS A 317 11.33 12.97 -21.58
CA LYS A 317 10.49 13.66 -22.59
C LYS A 317 9.10 14.02 -22.06
N ASP A 318 8.45 13.10 -21.36
CA ASP A 318 7.14 13.39 -20.76
C ASP A 318 7.28 14.37 -19.58
N ALA A 319 8.39 14.33 -18.84
CA ALA A 319 8.66 15.25 -17.74
C ALA A 319 8.92 16.69 -18.22
N GLU A 320 9.62 16.87 -19.34
CA GLU A 320 9.80 18.18 -19.99
C GLU A 320 8.44 18.78 -20.38
N LEU A 321 7.55 17.99 -20.99
CA LEU A 321 6.19 18.43 -21.30
C LEU A 321 5.39 18.77 -20.03
N PHE A 322 5.58 18.01 -18.96
CA PHE A 322 4.97 18.34 -17.66
C PHE A 322 5.40 19.70 -17.16
N ASP A 323 6.70 19.99 -17.20
CA ASP A 323 7.23 21.25 -16.75
C ASP A 323 6.77 22.43 -17.63
N GLU A 324 6.71 22.25 -18.96
CA GLU A 324 6.15 23.24 -19.88
C GLU A 324 4.68 23.56 -19.54
N VAL A 325 3.82 22.53 -19.45
CA VAL A 325 2.40 22.70 -19.14
C VAL A 325 2.18 23.28 -17.75
N LYS A 326 2.97 22.85 -16.77
CA LYS A 326 2.94 23.35 -15.39
C LYS A 326 3.26 24.85 -15.34
N ASN A 327 4.29 25.28 -16.07
CA ASN A 327 4.72 26.68 -16.13
C ASN A 327 3.68 27.56 -16.85
N ASN A 328 2.93 27.01 -17.80
CA ASN A 328 1.92 27.73 -18.58
C ASN A 328 0.55 27.85 -17.87
N LEU A 329 0.06 26.78 -17.23
CA LEU A 329 -1.32 26.76 -16.69
C LEU A 329 -1.45 27.25 -15.25
N GLY A 330 -0.46 27.02 -14.39
CA GLY A 330 -0.44 27.49 -13.00
C GLY A 330 -1.52 26.93 -12.05
N ASP A 331 -2.54 26.22 -12.55
CA ASP A 331 -3.61 25.59 -11.76
C ASP A 331 -3.48 24.05 -11.73
N PRO A 332 -3.43 23.43 -10.53
CA PRO A 332 -3.31 21.98 -10.40
C PRO A 332 -4.39 21.14 -11.09
N SER A 333 -5.63 21.61 -11.08
CA SER A 333 -6.76 20.84 -11.62
C SER A 333 -6.76 20.88 -13.15
N GLU A 334 -6.48 22.05 -13.73
CA GLU A 334 -6.36 22.19 -15.18
C GLU A 334 -5.14 21.45 -15.73
N ILE A 335 -4.00 21.45 -15.03
CA ILE A 335 -2.83 20.64 -15.41
C ILE A 335 -3.18 19.14 -15.44
N GLN A 336 -3.81 18.62 -14.37
CA GLN A 336 -4.20 17.20 -14.35
C GLN A 336 -5.27 16.89 -15.41
N LYS A 337 -6.19 17.80 -15.70
CA LYS A 337 -7.19 17.64 -16.75
C LYS A 337 -6.57 17.65 -18.15
N HIS A 338 -5.55 18.48 -18.38
CA HIS A 338 -4.78 18.49 -19.62
C HIS A 338 -4.13 17.13 -19.86
N PHE A 339 -3.38 16.61 -18.88
CA PHE A 339 -2.75 15.29 -19.00
C PHE A 339 -3.75 14.15 -19.06
N PHE A 340 -4.92 14.27 -18.42
CA PHE A 340 -5.98 13.28 -18.57
C PHE A 340 -6.43 13.15 -20.03
N LYS A 341 -6.66 14.27 -20.72
CA LYS A 341 -7.04 14.26 -22.15
C LYS A 341 -5.96 13.62 -23.00
N LEU A 342 -4.70 14.03 -22.84
CA LEU A 342 -3.57 13.46 -23.57
C LEU A 342 -3.41 11.95 -23.30
N GLY A 343 -3.60 11.52 -22.06
CA GLY A 343 -3.54 10.10 -21.69
C GLY A 343 -4.64 9.28 -22.36
N VAL A 344 -5.87 9.80 -22.39
CA VAL A 344 -6.99 9.18 -23.11
C VAL A 344 -6.69 9.09 -24.61
N GLU A 345 -6.15 10.15 -25.21
CA GLU A 345 -5.75 10.16 -26.62
C GLU A 345 -4.65 9.13 -26.91
N ARG A 346 -3.63 9.02 -26.06
CA ARG A 346 -2.59 7.98 -26.18
C ARG A 346 -3.20 6.58 -26.19
N TYR A 347 -4.10 6.27 -25.25
CA TYR A 347 -4.78 4.96 -25.24
C TYR A 347 -5.70 4.74 -26.45
N LYS A 348 -6.38 5.78 -26.93
CA LYS A 348 -7.21 5.68 -28.15
C LYS A 348 -6.34 5.37 -29.37
N ASN A 349 -5.23 6.08 -29.54
CA ASN A 349 -4.29 5.89 -30.65
C ASN A 349 -3.55 4.54 -30.58
N MET A 350 -3.42 3.99 -29.38
CA MET A 350 -2.85 2.66 -29.16
C MET A 350 -3.71 1.55 -29.77
N GLY A 351 -5.04 1.70 -29.75
CA GLY A 351 -5.99 0.70 -30.26
C GLY A 351 -5.78 -0.68 -29.63
N MET A 352 -5.78 -1.75 -30.43
CA MET A 352 -5.60 -3.12 -29.93
C MET A 352 -4.21 -3.40 -29.31
N ARG A 353 -3.22 -2.52 -29.53
CA ARG A 353 -1.90 -2.62 -28.86
C ARG A 353 -1.97 -2.39 -27.34
N VAL A 354 -3.12 -1.95 -26.84
CA VAL A 354 -3.38 -1.80 -25.41
C VAL A 354 -3.24 -3.12 -24.64
N ILE A 355 -3.62 -4.25 -25.26
CA ILE A 355 -3.51 -5.58 -24.64
C ILE A 355 -2.03 -5.95 -24.37
N PRO A 356 -1.14 -5.96 -25.39
CA PRO A 356 0.27 -6.21 -25.15
C PRO A 356 0.95 -5.14 -24.29
N HIS A 357 0.51 -3.87 -24.34
CA HIS A 357 1.01 -2.81 -23.45
C HIS A 357 0.70 -3.11 -21.98
N PHE A 358 -0.55 -3.43 -21.63
CA PHE A 358 -0.91 -3.80 -20.26
C PHE A 358 -0.17 -5.06 -19.79
N ARG A 359 0.01 -6.06 -20.66
CA ARG A 359 0.81 -7.24 -20.33
C ARG A 359 2.26 -6.88 -19.98
N LYS A 360 2.89 -6.00 -20.76
CA LYS A 360 4.26 -5.53 -20.48
C LYS A 360 4.31 -4.73 -19.18
N LYS A 361 3.33 -3.85 -18.95
CA LYS A 361 3.23 -3.03 -17.73
C LYS A 361 3.07 -3.89 -16.47
N LEU A 362 2.29 -4.97 -16.52
CA LEU A 362 2.22 -5.96 -15.43
C LEU A 362 3.60 -6.58 -15.15
N GLY A 363 4.40 -6.86 -16.19
CA GLY A 363 5.78 -7.33 -16.01
C GLY A 363 6.67 -6.37 -15.23
N VAL A 364 6.48 -5.05 -15.40
CA VAL A 364 7.20 -4.01 -14.62
C VAL A 364 6.77 -4.02 -13.15
N TRP A 365 5.50 -4.25 -12.85
CA TRP A 365 4.99 -4.28 -11.48
C TRP A 365 5.50 -5.48 -10.68
N PHE A 366 5.83 -6.58 -11.36
CA PHE A 366 6.36 -7.80 -10.75
C PHE A 366 7.90 -7.87 -10.83
N ASP A 367 8.57 -6.77 -11.16
CA ASP A 367 10.03 -6.69 -11.24
C ASP A 367 10.63 -6.38 -9.84
N GLU A 368 11.16 -7.42 -9.19
CA GLU A 368 11.79 -7.33 -7.86
C GLU A 368 13.24 -6.77 -7.92
N SER A 369 13.76 -6.39 -9.09
CA SER A 369 15.10 -5.79 -9.21
C SER A 369 15.25 -4.48 -8.44
N TYR A 370 14.15 -3.79 -8.15
CA TYR A 370 14.16 -2.58 -7.33
C TYR A 370 14.68 -2.87 -5.91
N VAL A 371 14.18 -3.94 -5.28
CA VAL A 371 14.60 -4.35 -3.93
C VAL A 371 16.09 -4.68 -3.90
N SER A 372 16.57 -5.42 -4.92
CA SER A 372 17.99 -5.73 -5.05
C SER A 372 18.83 -4.46 -5.16
N ARG A 373 18.46 -3.53 -6.05
CA ARG A 373 19.20 -2.27 -6.26
C ARG A 373 19.25 -1.43 -5.00
N VAL A 374 18.13 -1.31 -4.28
CA VAL A 374 18.08 -0.57 -3.00
C VAL A 374 19.07 -1.13 -1.98
N ILE A 375 19.30 -2.45 -1.93
CA ILE A 375 20.25 -3.03 -0.97
C ILE A 375 21.69 -2.90 -1.46
N THR A 376 21.94 -3.04 -2.76
CA THR A 376 23.30 -3.13 -3.30
C THR A 376 23.90 -1.80 -3.72
N GLU A 377 23.08 -0.79 -4.00
CA GLU A 377 23.52 0.48 -4.61
C GLU A 377 23.32 1.70 -3.69
N TRP A 378 22.63 1.59 -2.54
CA TRP A 378 22.23 2.73 -1.70
C TRP A 378 22.90 2.82 -0.32
#